data_AF-A0A848V5L4-F1
#
_entry.id   AF-A0A848V5L4-F1
#
_cell.length_a   1.000
_cell.length_b   1.000
_cell.length_c   1.000
_cell.angle_alpha   90.00
_cell.angle_beta   90.00
_cell.angle_gamma   90.00
#
_symmetry.space_group_name_H-M   'P 1'
#
loop_
_entity.id
_entity.type
_entity.pdbx_description
1 polymer ?
#
loop_
_entity_poly.entity_id
_entity_poly.type
_entity_poly.pdbx_seq_one_letter_code
_entity_poly.pdbx_strand_id
1 'polypeptide(L)'
;MASLMDAAAASHVASWSLSGRNRPVKVLGISARNYSHKANGGLPSLGGFFTLEKYLWGRNPAQLESLLGLRPFELKPICHIYGFTRLPKATEVEFKFSAAWPDGKIMDDEGFNQILESRQNYAAGKNLYNRAIRPVAQHYPPGSSMIPQWRLKTEIPARRIAVVSETIPFARENGSAKIYRPHNRKPIR
;
A
#
# COMPACT_ATOMS: atom_id res chain seq x y z
N MET A 1 5.13 3.98 -31.17
CA MET A 1 4.55 2.70 -30.70
C MET A 1 4.47 2.75 -29.18
N ALA A 2 3.32 2.45 -28.58
CA ALA A 2 3.21 2.36 -27.12
C ALA A 2 4.00 1.13 -26.63
N SER A 3 4.75 1.25 -25.55
CA SER A 3 5.55 0.13 -25.04
C SER A 3 4.63 -0.97 -24.46
N LEU A 4 5.13 -2.21 -24.41
CA LEU A 4 4.39 -3.35 -23.86
C LEU A 4 3.98 -3.13 -22.39
N MET A 5 4.76 -2.32 -21.65
CA MET A 5 4.43 -1.89 -20.29
C MET A 5 3.28 -0.87 -20.25
N ASP A 6 3.18 0.03 -21.23
CA ASP A 6 2.10 1.00 -21.31
C ASP A 6 0.76 0.31 -21.62
N ALA A 7 0.77 -0.71 -22.48
CA ALA A 7 -0.40 -1.52 -22.78
C ALA A 7 -0.87 -2.33 -21.56
N ALA A 8 0.07 -2.89 -20.77
CA ALA A 8 -0.25 -3.59 -19.53
C ALA A 8 -0.82 -2.62 -18.46
N ALA A 9 -0.23 -1.43 -18.31
CA ALA A 9 -0.74 -0.40 -17.41
C ALA A 9 -2.17 0.04 -17.79
N ALA A 10 -2.42 0.30 -19.08
CA ALA A 10 -3.74 0.66 -19.58
C ALA A 10 -4.79 -0.44 -19.34
N SER A 11 -4.43 -1.70 -19.57
CA SER A 11 -5.30 -2.86 -19.31
C SER A 11 -5.66 -2.99 -17.83
N HIS A 12 -4.71 -2.75 -16.92
CA HIS A 12 -4.97 -2.78 -15.48
C HIS A 12 -5.91 -1.66 -15.03
N VAL A 13 -5.69 -0.43 -15.50
CA VAL A 13 -6.50 0.74 -15.15
C VAL A 13 -7.95 0.57 -15.60
N ALA A 14 -8.19 -0.05 -16.75
CA ALA A 14 -9.54 -0.29 -17.28
C ALA A 14 -10.41 -1.17 -16.35
N SER A 15 -9.80 -2.01 -15.51
CA SER A 15 -10.52 -2.88 -14.58
C SER A 15 -10.93 -2.21 -13.26
N TRP A 16 -10.45 -0.98 -13.01
CA TRP A 16 -10.66 -0.27 -11.75
C TRP A 16 -12.03 0.37 -11.67
N SER A 17 -12.53 0.49 -10.45
CA SER A 17 -13.83 1.09 -10.16
C SER A 17 -13.72 2.06 -8.98
N LEU A 18 -14.65 3.02 -8.88
CA LEU A 18 -14.69 3.92 -7.72
C LEU A 18 -15.31 3.28 -6.48
N SER A 19 -15.77 2.02 -6.55
CA SER A 19 -16.39 1.25 -5.47
C SER A 19 -16.16 -0.26 -5.63
N GLY A 20 -16.37 -1.01 -4.56
CA GLY A 20 -16.28 -2.46 -4.55
C GLY A 20 -14.87 -3.04 -4.75
N ARG A 21 -14.86 -4.29 -5.22
CA ARG A 21 -13.68 -5.18 -5.28
C ARG A 21 -12.45 -4.56 -5.94
N ASN A 22 -12.63 -3.82 -7.04
CA ASN A 22 -11.55 -3.23 -7.82
C ASN A 22 -11.33 -1.74 -7.52
N ARG A 23 -11.81 -1.26 -6.35
CA ARG A 23 -11.50 0.08 -5.90
C ARG A 23 -10.01 0.22 -5.58
N PRO A 24 -9.30 1.20 -6.17
CA PRO A 24 -7.95 1.52 -5.74
C PRO A 24 -7.97 2.17 -4.35
N VAL A 25 -7.15 1.63 -3.45
CA VAL A 25 -7.11 2.01 -2.04
C VAL A 25 -5.68 2.15 -1.54
N LYS A 26 -5.50 3.09 -0.61
CA LYS A 26 -4.25 3.30 0.11
C LYS A 26 -4.43 3.08 1.60
N VAL A 27 -3.48 2.39 2.22
CA VAL A 27 -3.45 2.15 3.66
C VAL A 27 -2.49 3.13 4.32
N LEU A 28 -2.94 3.79 5.39
CA LEU A 28 -2.16 4.76 6.15
C LEU A 28 -2.20 4.41 7.64
N GLY A 29 -1.04 4.45 8.31
CA GLY A 29 -0.98 4.51 9.77
C GLY A 29 -1.44 5.87 10.32
N ILE A 30 -1.59 5.98 11.64
CA ILE A 30 -2.06 7.21 12.32
C ILE A 30 -1.17 8.42 11.97
N SER A 31 0.15 8.24 12.07
CA SER A 31 1.12 9.32 11.81
C SER A 31 1.03 9.83 10.37
N ALA A 32 0.97 8.90 9.40
CA ALA A 32 0.84 9.24 7.98
C ALA A 32 -0.48 9.96 7.68
N ARG A 33 -1.57 9.50 8.29
CA ARG A 33 -2.89 10.13 8.19
C ARG A 33 -2.86 11.55 8.74
N ASN A 34 -2.31 11.77 9.93
CA ASN A 34 -2.24 13.10 10.53
C ASN A 34 -1.41 14.07 9.69
N TYR A 35 -0.31 13.61 9.09
CA TYR A 35 0.46 14.42 8.16
C TYR A 35 -0.34 14.78 6.90
N SER A 36 -1.01 13.79 6.28
CA SER A 36 -1.79 14.02 5.04
C SER A 36 -2.93 15.02 5.21
N HIS A 37 -3.53 15.09 6.41
CA HIS A 37 -4.59 16.06 6.73
C HIS A 37 -4.03 17.46 7.02
N LYS A 38 -2.93 17.54 7.77
CA LYS A 38 -2.29 18.83 8.10
C LYS A 38 -1.71 19.53 6.87
N ALA A 39 -1.11 18.78 5.96
CA ALA A 39 -0.49 19.35 4.76
C ALA A 39 -1.50 19.92 3.76
N ASN A 40 -2.74 19.43 3.75
CA ASN A 40 -3.70 19.71 2.68
C ASN A 40 -4.89 20.59 3.10
N GLY A 41 -4.98 21.02 4.36
CA GLY A 41 -6.03 21.94 4.83
C GLY A 41 -7.47 21.51 4.53
N GLY A 42 -7.71 20.22 4.24
CA GLY A 42 -8.92 19.73 3.58
C GLY A 42 -8.86 18.23 3.26
N LEU A 43 -9.48 17.80 2.15
CA LEU A 43 -9.50 16.39 1.72
C LEU A 43 -8.05 15.91 1.49
N PRO A 44 -7.60 14.79 2.09
CA PRO A 44 -6.20 14.40 1.98
C PRO A 44 -5.87 13.98 0.54
N SER A 45 -4.87 14.65 -0.04
CA SER A 45 -4.22 14.25 -1.28
C SER A 45 -3.16 13.20 -0.96
N LEU A 46 -3.23 12.06 -1.65
CA LEU A 46 -2.38 10.90 -1.39
C LEU A 46 -1.56 10.54 -2.64
N GLY A 47 -0.24 10.46 -2.49
CA GLY A 47 0.68 9.89 -3.50
C GLY A 47 1.16 8.48 -3.15
N GLY A 48 2.27 8.01 -3.72
CA GLY A 48 2.96 6.78 -3.31
C GLY A 48 2.23 5.48 -3.69
N PHE A 49 2.51 4.39 -2.96
CA PHE A 49 2.00 3.06 -3.29
C PHE A 49 0.54 2.86 -2.88
N PHE A 50 -0.22 2.15 -3.71
CA PHE A 50 -1.59 1.74 -3.46
C PHE A 50 -1.86 0.35 -4.05
N THR A 51 -2.99 -0.26 -3.66
CA THR A 51 -3.45 -1.55 -4.21
C THR A 51 -4.97 -1.54 -4.40
N LEU A 52 -5.58 -2.71 -4.62
CA LEU A 52 -7.04 -2.86 -4.74
C LEU A 52 -7.68 -3.38 -3.46
N GLU A 53 -8.89 -2.90 -3.21
CA GLU A 53 -9.68 -3.18 -2.00
C GLU A 53 -9.79 -4.69 -1.70
N LYS A 54 -10.03 -5.50 -2.74
CA LYS A 54 -10.15 -6.95 -2.63
C LYS A 54 -9.01 -7.64 -1.91
N TYR A 55 -7.79 -7.15 -2.07
CA TYR A 55 -6.61 -7.79 -1.51
C TYR A 55 -6.47 -7.55 0.00
N LEU A 56 -7.19 -6.56 0.52
CA LEU A 56 -7.14 -6.16 1.93
C LEU A 56 -8.27 -6.78 2.75
N TRP A 57 -9.31 -7.34 2.12
CA TRP A 57 -10.47 -7.87 2.84
C TRP A 57 -10.11 -8.98 3.83
N GLY A 58 -10.70 -8.89 5.02
CA GLY A 58 -10.52 -9.83 6.13
C GLY A 58 -9.17 -9.70 6.84
N ARG A 59 -8.36 -8.68 6.53
CA ARG A 59 -7.04 -8.50 7.11
C ARG A 59 -7.05 -7.48 8.25
N ASN A 60 -6.28 -7.78 9.29
CA ASN A 60 -5.98 -6.85 10.38
C ASN A 60 -4.67 -6.06 10.07
N PRO A 61 -4.29 -5.05 10.88
CA PRO A 61 -3.14 -4.20 10.59
C PRO A 61 -1.82 -4.97 10.41
N ALA A 62 -1.51 -5.93 11.29
CA ALA A 62 -0.28 -6.72 11.19
C ALA A 62 -0.22 -7.59 9.92
N GLN A 63 -1.36 -8.14 9.52
CA GLN A 63 -1.47 -8.88 8.27
C GLN A 63 -1.34 -7.93 7.06
N LEU A 64 -1.92 -6.73 7.12
CA LEU A 64 -1.80 -5.72 6.08
C LEU A 64 -0.35 -5.26 5.91
N GLU A 65 0.39 -5.09 7.01
CA GLU A 65 1.83 -4.76 6.97
C GLU A 65 2.60 -5.84 6.20
N SER A 66 2.47 -7.09 6.62
CA SER A 66 3.15 -8.22 5.97
C SER A 66 2.78 -8.35 4.49
N LEU A 67 1.50 -8.13 4.18
CA LEU A 67 0.92 -8.29 2.86
C LEU A 67 1.37 -7.19 1.89
N LEU A 68 1.42 -5.95 2.36
CA LEU A 68 1.86 -4.80 1.57
C LEU A 68 3.39 -4.63 1.58
N GLY A 69 4.10 -5.33 2.46
CA GLY A 69 5.53 -5.14 2.66
C GLY A 69 5.84 -3.91 3.51
N LEU A 70 4.96 -3.50 4.42
CA LEU A 70 5.26 -2.41 5.35
C LEU A 70 6.12 -2.94 6.50
N ARG A 71 6.77 -2.02 7.23
CA ARG A 71 7.49 -2.39 8.45
C ARG A 71 6.54 -2.95 9.51
N PRO A 72 7.02 -3.89 10.34
CA PRO A 72 6.28 -4.30 11.52
C PRO A 72 5.94 -3.10 12.40
N PHE A 73 4.70 -3.07 12.91
CA PHE A 73 4.17 -2.03 13.81
C PHE A 73 3.98 -0.64 13.18
N GLU A 74 4.13 -0.50 11.86
CA GLU A 74 3.86 0.76 11.14
C GLU A 74 2.38 1.18 11.16
N LEU A 75 1.49 0.18 11.12
CA LEU A 75 0.03 0.32 11.06
C LEU A 75 -0.65 0.14 12.42
N LYS A 76 0.11 -0.16 13.49
CA LYS A 76 -0.44 -0.33 14.83
C LYS A 76 -0.59 1.00 15.58
N PRO A 77 -1.59 1.15 16.46
CA PRO A 77 -2.63 0.16 16.84
C PRO A 77 -3.82 0.09 15.86
N ILE A 78 -3.98 1.11 15.02
CA ILE A 78 -5.04 1.20 14.01
C ILE A 78 -4.48 1.73 12.69
N CYS A 79 -5.06 1.27 11.58
CA CYS A 79 -4.80 1.86 10.28
C CYS A 79 -6.07 2.35 9.60
N HIS A 80 -5.90 3.31 8.71
CA HIS A 80 -6.95 3.93 7.94
C HIS A 80 -6.82 3.51 6.49
N ILE A 81 -7.93 3.08 5.90
CA ILE A 81 -8.00 2.76 4.47
C ILE A 81 -8.71 3.90 3.77
N TYR A 82 -8.07 4.41 2.72
CA TYR A 82 -8.55 5.51 1.90
C TYR A 82 -8.85 5.02 0.49
N GLY A 83 -10.01 5.38 -0.03
CA GLY A 83 -10.36 5.22 -1.44
C GLY A 83 -10.22 6.56 -2.17
N PHE A 84 -9.66 6.55 -3.38
CA PHE A 84 -9.54 7.77 -4.18
C PHE A 84 -10.91 8.29 -4.63
N THR A 85 -11.04 9.61 -4.74
CA THR A 85 -12.29 10.25 -5.18
C THR A 85 -12.51 10.16 -6.69
N ARG A 86 -11.42 10.00 -7.45
CA ARG A 86 -11.40 9.72 -8.88
C ARG A 86 -10.44 8.58 -9.19
N LEU A 87 -10.62 7.92 -10.33
CA LEU A 87 -9.66 6.92 -10.78
C LEU A 87 -8.35 7.61 -11.22
N PRO A 88 -7.19 7.04 -10.88
CA PRO A 88 -5.93 7.48 -11.46
C PRO A 88 -5.91 7.19 -12.96
N LYS A 89 -5.34 8.10 -13.75
CA LYS A 89 -5.11 7.89 -15.19
C LYS A 89 -3.89 6.99 -15.39
N ALA A 90 -3.82 6.30 -16.54
CA ALA A 90 -2.66 5.47 -16.88
C ALA A 90 -1.33 6.26 -16.84
N THR A 91 -1.35 7.54 -17.21
CA THR A 91 -0.18 8.42 -17.17
C THR A 91 0.26 8.80 -15.74
N GLU A 92 -0.66 8.76 -14.77
CA GLU A 92 -0.42 9.11 -13.37
C GLU A 92 0.09 7.94 -12.53
N VAL A 93 0.19 6.75 -13.13
CA VAL A 93 0.51 5.52 -12.42
C VAL A 93 1.75 4.85 -13.02
N GLU A 94 2.53 4.23 -12.15
CA GLU A 94 3.58 3.29 -12.50
C GLU A 94 3.23 1.91 -11.92
N PHE A 95 3.24 0.87 -12.75
CA PHE A 95 3.03 -0.50 -12.29
C PHE A 95 4.25 -0.97 -11.49
N LYS A 96 4.04 -1.40 -10.25
CA LYS A 96 5.10 -1.93 -9.37
C LYS A 96 4.62 -3.24 -8.76
N PHE A 97 5.23 -4.35 -9.19
CA PHE A 97 4.75 -5.69 -8.82
C PHE A 97 4.68 -5.91 -7.29
N SER A 98 5.63 -5.36 -6.52
CA SER A 98 5.57 -5.33 -5.06
C SER A 98 6.18 -4.04 -4.49
N ALA A 99 5.75 -3.64 -3.29
CA ALA A 99 6.39 -2.59 -2.49
C ALA A 99 7.51 -3.12 -1.59
N ALA A 100 8.01 -4.34 -1.84
CA ALA A 100 9.18 -4.91 -1.15
C ALA A 100 10.36 -3.93 -1.13
N TRP A 101 10.49 -3.11 -2.17
CA TRP A 101 11.59 -2.19 -2.34
C TRP A 101 11.13 -0.82 -2.82
N PRO A 102 11.69 0.28 -2.30
CA PRO A 102 11.64 1.56 -2.98
C PRO A 102 12.08 1.33 -4.44
N ASP A 103 11.30 1.86 -5.38
CA ASP A 103 11.54 1.76 -6.83
C ASP A 103 11.36 0.38 -7.48
N GLY A 104 10.93 -0.65 -6.75
CA GLY A 104 10.56 -1.96 -7.32
C GLY A 104 11.73 -2.85 -7.72
N LYS A 105 12.91 -2.64 -7.12
CA LYS A 105 14.04 -3.56 -7.25
C LYS A 105 13.75 -4.92 -6.57
N ILE A 106 14.37 -5.98 -7.07
CA ILE A 106 14.35 -7.29 -6.41
C ILE A 106 15.31 -7.21 -5.21
N MET A 107 14.97 -7.90 -4.11
CA MET A 107 15.81 -7.95 -2.91
C MET A 107 17.18 -8.57 -3.23
N ASP A 108 18.25 -7.82 -3.00
CA ASP A 108 19.62 -8.30 -2.94
C ASP A 108 20.07 -8.50 -1.48
N ASP A 109 21.23 -9.15 -1.29
CA ASP A 109 21.76 -9.47 0.04
C ASP A 109 22.13 -8.21 0.85
N GLU A 110 22.61 -7.16 0.17
CA GLU A 110 22.87 -5.85 0.79
C GLU A 110 21.59 -5.22 1.32
N GLY A 111 20.52 -5.33 0.54
CA GLY A 111 19.20 -4.90 0.92
C GLY A 111 18.67 -5.62 2.16
N PHE A 112 18.91 -6.93 2.25
CA PHE A 112 18.51 -7.71 3.42
C PHE A 112 19.20 -7.24 4.71
N ASN A 113 20.50 -6.93 4.65
CA ASN A 113 21.27 -6.44 5.79
C ASN A 113 20.79 -5.07 6.30
N GLN A 114 20.45 -4.16 5.38
CA GLN A 114 19.91 -2.84 5.73
C GLN A 114 18.49 -2.92 6.33
N ILE A 115 17.70 -3.95 6.00
CA ILE A 115 16.42 -4.24 6.69
C ILE A 115 16.68 -4.61 8.15
N LEU A 116 17.64 -5.49 8.41
CA LEU A 116 18.02 -5.90 9.77
C LEU A 116 18.45 -4.70 10.61
N GLU A 117 19.29 -3.83 10.03
CA GLU A 117 19.74 -2.60 10.68
C GLU A 117 18.57 -1.64 10.96
N SER A 118 17.65 -1.47 10.00
CA SER A 118 16.45 -0.64 10.17
C SER A 118 15.54 -1.15 11.29
N ARG A 119 15.43 -2.47 11.45
CA ARG A 119 14.68 -3.12 12.55
C ARG A 119 15.33 -2.83 13.90
N GLN A 120 16.66 -2.98 13.99
CA GLN A 120 17.40 -2.65 15.21
C GLN A 120 17.26 -1.17 15.57
N ASN A 121 17.38 -0.27 14.58
CA ASN A 121 17.21 1.16 14.78
C ASN A 121 15.80 1.53 15.26
N TYR A 122 14.76 0.83 14.79
CA TYR A 122 13.39 1.01 15.29
C TYR A 122 13.22 0.50 16.73
N ALA A 123 13.72 -0.71 17.03
CA ALA A 123 13.70 -1.25 18.38
C ALA A 123 14.43 -0.34 19.38
N ALA A 124 15.49 0.34 18.92
CA ALA A 124 16.25 1.32 19.69
C ALA A 124 15.64 2.75 19.69
N GLY A 125 14.47 2.97 19.08
CA GLY A 125 13.77 4.27 19.09
C GLY A 125 14.38 5.38 18.21
N LYS A 126 15.27 5.05 17.28
CA LYS A 126 15.96 6.02 16.41
C LYS A 126 15.16 6.33 15.11
N ASN A 127 15.27 7.56 14.59
CA ASN A 127 14.71 7.99 13.30
C ASN A 127 13.19 7.81 13.14
N LEU A 128 12.39 8.07 14.18
CA LEU A 128 10.94 7.81 14.22
C LEU A 128 10.10 8.68 13.27
N TYR A 129 10.50 9.93 13.03
CA TYR A 129 9.68 10.93 12.35
C TYR A 129 9.78 10.93 10.81
N ASN A 130 10.72 10.19 10.25
CA ASN A 130 11.06 10.22 8.82
C ASN A 130 10.23 9.27 7.94
N ARG A 131 9.06 8.79 8.42
CA ARG A 131 8.66 7.40 8.18
C ARG A 131 7.50 7.06 7.23
N ALA A 132 6.77 7.98 6.60
CA ALA A 132 5.69 7.58 5.67
C ALA A 132 5.49 8.46 4.42
N ILE A 133 6.28 9.53 4.28
CA ILE A 133 6.09 10.57 3.25
C ILE A 133 7.32 10.66 2.34
N ARG A 134 8.50 10.55 2.96
CA ARG A 134 9.85 10.36 2.41
C ARG A 134 10.18 8.91 1.98
N PRO A 135 10.61 8.51 0.77
CA PRO A 135 11.43 7.31 0.64
C PRO A 135 12.78 7.59 1.33
N VAL A 136 12.80 7.49 2.65
CA VAL A 136 14.06 7.29 3.37
C VAL A 136 14.46 5.86 3.05
N ALA A 137 15.74 5.62 2.81
CA ALA A 137 16.33 4.30 2.53
C ALA A 137 16.16 3.36 3.75
N GLN A 138 14.91 3.08 4.13
CA GLN A 138 14.48 2.15 5.14
C GLN A 138 13.77 1.07 4.38
N HIS A 139 14.53 0.00 4.16
CA HIS A 139 14.16 -1.10 3.33
C HIS A 139 12.94 -1.79 3.93
N TYR A 140 11.95 -2.01 3.08
CA TYR A 140 10.68 -2.61 3.44
C TYR A 140 10.86 -4.14 3.36
N PRO A 141 10.28 -4.93 4.28
CA PRO A 141 10.28 -6.39 4.10
C PRO A 141 9.56 -6.73 2.78
N PRO A 142 9.91 -7.85 2.13
CA PRO A 142 9.26 -8.18 0.89
C PRO A 142 7.78 -8.42 1.17
N GLY A 143 6.93 -7.56 0.60
CA GLY A 143 5.49 -7.77 0.65
C GLY A 143 5.09 -9.05 -0.06
N SER A 144 3.81 -9.39 -0.01
CA SER A 144 3.33 -10.53 -0.78
C SER A 144 3.49 -10.25 -2.28
N SER A 145 4.35 -11.02 -2.96
CA SER A 145 4.48 -11.01 -4.43
C SER A 145 3.19 -11.41 -5.15
N MET A 146 2.13 -11.76 -4.40
CA MET A 146 0.82 -12.12 -4.93
C MET A 146 -0.10 -10.92 -5.13
N ILE A 147 0.22 -9.75 -4.57
CA ILE A 147 -0.67 -8.59 -4.60
C ILE A 147 -0.05 -7.48 -5.44
N PRO A 148 -0.70 -7.13 -6.57
CA PRO A 148 -0.23 -6.04 -7.39
C PRO A 148 -0.32 -4.74 -6.60
N GLN A 149 0.74 -3.95 -6.68
CA GLN A 149 0.78 -2.59 -6.19
C GLN A 149 1.06 -1.64 -7.36
N TRP A 150 0.76 -0.38 -7.13
CA TRP A 150 0.97 0.68 -8.11
C TRP A 150 1.50 1.89 -7.38
N ARG A 151 2.40 2.63 -8.02
CA ARG A 151 2.90 3.90 -7.49
C ARG A 151 2.21 5.05 -8.22
N LEU A 152 1.63 5.96 -7.45
CA LEU A 152 1.17 7.24 -7.97
C LEU A 152 2.35 8.18 -8.21
N LYS A 153 2.38 8.77 -9.41
CA LYS A 153 3.32 9.83 -9.79
C LYS A 153 2.84 11.21 -9.32
N THR A 154 1.53 11.39 -9.21
CA THR A 154 0.88 12.62 -8.75
C THR A 154 -0.03 12.31 -7.58
N GLU A 155 -0.22 13.27 -6.68
CA GLU A 155 -1.14 13.09 -5.56
C GLU A 155 -2.59 13.19 -6.03
N ILE A 156 -3.44 12.29 -5.53
CA ILE A 156 -4.87 12.24 -5.86
C ILE A 156 -5.69 12.40 -4.59
N PRO A 157 -6.74 13.23 -4.59
CA PRO A 157 -7.62 13.36 -3.43
C PRO A 157 -8.27 12.01 -3.07
N ALA A 158 -8.34 11.73 -1.77
CA ALA A 158 -8.90 10.50 -1.26
C ALA A 158 -9.80 10.73 -0.05
N ARG A 159 -10.75 9.82 0.15
CA ARG A 159 -11.63 9.79 1.32
C ARG A 159 -11.39 8.54 2.14
N ARG A 160 -11.48 8.66 3.47
CA ARG A 160 -11.40 7.50 4.35
C ARG A 160 -12.63 6.63 4.14
N ILE A 161 -12.43 5.35 3.87
CA ILE A 161 -13.51 4.38 3.68
C ILE A 161 -13.62 3.40 4.85
N ALA A 162 -12.53 3.16 5.59
CA ALA A 162 -12.55 2.29 6.76
C ALA A 162 -11.47 2.64 7.79
N VAL A 163 -11.70 2.20 9.02
CA VAL A 163 -10.72 2.12 10.09
C VAL A 163 -10.59 0.65 10.46
N VAL A 164 -9.36 0.16 10.53
CA VAL A 164 -9.04 -1.24 10.83
C VAL A 164 -8.22 -1.27 12.11
N SER A 165 -8.57 -2.16 13.02
CA SER A 165 -7.86 -2.40 14.27
C SER A 165 -7.46 -3.87 14.37
N GLU A 166 -6.75 -4.23 15.43
CA GLU A 166 -6.40 -5.63 15.71
C GLU A 166 -7.64 -6.53 15.85
N THR A 167 -8.75 -5.98 16.37
CA THR A 167 -10.02 -6.69 16.59
C THR A 167 -11.03 -6.52 15.46
N ILE A 168 -10.95 -5.44 14.69
CA ILE A 168 -11.87 -5.11 13.60
C ILE A 168 -11.11 -5.17 12.28
N PRO A 169 -11.16 -6.31 11.55
CA PRO A 169 -10.50 -6.45 10.25
C PRO A 169 -11.22 -5.63 9.17
N PHE A 170 -10.57 -5.43 8.04
CA PHE A 170 -11.19 -4.74 6.92
C PHE A 170 -12.32 -5.57 6.29
N ALA A 171 -13.56 -5.19 6.53
CA ALA A 171 -14.73 -5.89 6.02
C ALA A 171 -15.03 -5.53 4.55
N ARG A 172 -15.77 -6.42 3.88
CA ARG A 172 -16.40 -6.16 2.58
C ARG A 172 -17.58 -5.20 2.73
N GLU A 173 -18.10 -4.69 1.62
CA GLU A 173 -19.33 -3.86 1.59
C GLU A 173 -20.54 -4.55 2.25
N ASN A 174 -20.61 -5.88 2.20
CA ASN A 174 -21.67 -6.67 2.86
C ASN A 174 -21.37 -7.02 4.34
N GLY A 175 -20.34 -6.42 4.94
CA GLY A 175 -19.92 -6.69 6.32
C GLY A 175 -19.10 -7.97 6.52
N SER A 176 -18.92 -8.81 5.50
CA SER A 176 -18.15 -10.05 5.64
C SER A 176 -16.65 -9.77 5.81
N ALA A 177 -16.03 -10.41 6.80
CA ALA A 177 -14.58 -10.42 7.00
C ALA A 177 -13.87 -11.59 6.29
N LYS A 178 -14.52 -12.26 5.34
CA LYS A 178 -13.91 -13.41 4.65
C LYS A 178 -12.71 -12.96 3.82
N ILE A 179 -11.54 -13.50 4.17
CA ILE A 179 -10.28 -13.25 3.47
C ILE A 179 -10.42 -13.57 1.98
N TYR A 180 -10.04 -12.62 1.15
CA TYR A 180 -9.93 -12.85 -0.28
C TYR A 180 -8.70 -13.70 -0.59
N ARG A 181 -8.90 -14.77 -1.35
CA ARG A 181 -7.82 -15.60 -1.89
C ARG A 181 -7.77 -15.34 -3.40
N PRO A 182 -6.68 -14.77 -3.94
CA PRO A 182 -6.56 -14.62 -5.38
C PRO A 182 -6.61 -16.01 -6.03
N HIS A 183 -7.57 -16.20 -6.94
CA HIS A 183 -7.60 -17.39 -7.79
C HIS A 183 -6.41 -17.31 -8.75
N ASN A 184 -5.49 -18.26 -8.62
CA ASN A 184 -4.36 -18.52 -9.51
C ASN A 184 -3.28 -17.42 -9.58
N ARG A 185 -2.29 -17.50 -8.68
CA ARG A 185 -0.86 -17.50 -9.05
C ARG A 185 -0.14 -18.40 -8.05
N LYS A 186 0.41 -19.54 -8.51
CA LYS A 186 1.49 -20.20 -7.76
C LYS A 186 2.57 -19.14 -7.47
N PRO A 187 3.31 -19.21 -6.35
CA PRO A 187 4.44 -18.31 -6.16
C PRO A 187 5.32 -18.38 -7.41
N ILE A 188 5.53 -17.22 -8.06
CA ILE A 188 6.52 -17.12 -9.13
C ILE A 188 7.85 -17.32 -8.39
N ARG A 189 8.46 -18.48 -8.61
CA ARG A 189 9.81 -18.79 -8.12
C ARG A 189 10.82 -17.94 -8.89
#